data_AF-A0A2W6MSA3-F1
#
_entry.id   AF-A0A2W6MSA3-F1
#
_cell.length_a   1.000
_cell.length_b   1.000
_cell.length_c   1.000
_cell.angle_alpha   90.00
_cell.angle_beta   90.00
_cell.angle_gamma   90.00
#
_symmetry.space_group_name_H-M   'P 1'
#
loop_
_entity.id
_entity.type
_entity.pdbx_description
1 polymer ?
#
loop_
_entity_poly.entity_id
_entity_poly.type
_entity_poly.pdbx_seq_one_letter_code
_entity_poly.pdbx_strand_id
1 'polypeptide(L)'
;MPKNIKTQEAKLDLIAKFLDYANVADASYALLEPVFVGVIIDKKGKELEKDLNTQKLGDKHDNQNSTYARAIQARFEQSKIIKKDSYCIPFVDTCFFYNEITLDNDISRVGLNDTLSKRTIEFVNRFRLLKHQPNTTSGFSATLFYDKRRVCLKV
;
A
#
# COMPACT_ATOMS: atom_id res chain seq x y z
N MET A 1 -30.62 35.11 -9.45
CA MET A 1 -30.00 34.81 -8.14
C MET A 1 -28.50 34.62 -8.33
N PRO A 2 -27.63 35.47 -7.78
CA PRO A 2 -26.19 35.24 -7.83
C PRO A 2 -25.85 34.07 -6.90
N LYS A 3 -25.37 32.96 -7.47
CA LYS A 3 -24.82 31.86 -6.67
C LYS A 3 -23.53 32.38 -6.03
N ASN A 4 -23.50 32.43 -4.70
CA ASN A 4 -22.30 32.79 -3.94
C ASN A 4 -21.32 31.61 -4.00
N ILE A 5 -20.60 31.49 -5.12
CA ILE A 5 -19.64 30.41 -5.35
C ILE A 5 -18.34 30.83 -4.67
N LYS A 6 -18.06 30.24 -3.50
CA LYS A 6 -16.75 30.39 -2.86
C LYS A 6 -15.69 29.61 -3.64
N THR A 7 -15.05 30.28 -4.59
CA THR A 7 -14.11 29.67 -5.56
C THR A 7 -12.94 28.93 -4.91
N GLN A 8 -12.51 29.34 -3.71
CA GLN A 8 -11.42 28.69 -2.97
C GLN A 8 -11.80 27.30 -2.43
N GLU A 9 -13.03 27.16 -1.91
CA GLU A 9 -13.55 25.88 -1.40
C GLU A 9 -13.71 24.86 -2.54
N ALA A 10 -14.19 25.31 -3.71
CA ALA A 10 -14.32 24.47 -4.90
C ALA A 10 -12.97 23.96 -5.44
N LYS A 11 -11.89 24.75 -5.32
CA LYS A 11 -10.53 24.34 -5.70
C LYS A 11 -9.98 23.26 -4.76
N LEU A 12 -10.23 23.39 -3.45
CA LEU A 12 -9.77 22.42 -2.45
C LEU A 12 -10.44 21.05 -2.64
N ASP A 13 -11.75 21.01 -2.87
CA ASP A 13 -12.50 19.77 -3.12
C ASP A 13 -11.99 19.06 -4.39
N LEU A 14 -11.70 19.81 -5.44
CA LEU A 14 -11.16 19.26 -6.67
C LEU A 14 -9.75 18.66 -6.46
N ILE A 15 -8.88 19.34 -5.72
CA ILE A 15 -7.55 18.82 -5.37
C ILE A 15 -7.66 17.53 -4.54
N ALA A 16 -8.57 17.49 -3.57
CA ALA A 16 -8.81 16.29 -2.77
C ALA A 16 -9.26 15.10 -3.62
N LYS A 17 -10.15 15.33 -4.59
CA LYS A 17 -10.59 14.29 -5.54
C LYS A 17 -9.44 13.78 -6.40
N PHE A 18 -8.58 14.66 -6.91
CA PHE A 18 -7.40 14.23 -7.68
C PHE A 18 -6.42 13.43 -6.84
N LEU A 19 -6.20 13.82 -5.58
CA LEU A 19 -5.39 13.06 -4.65
C LEU A 19 -5.96 11.66 -4.38
N ASP A 20 -7.28 11.56 -4.23
CA ASP A 20 -7.96 10.27 -4.06
C ASP A 20 -7.77 9.37 -5.27
N TYR A 21 -7.98 9.89 -6.48
CA TYR A 21 -7.76 9.13 -7.72
C TYR A 21 -6.30 8.71 -7.89
N ALA A 22 -5.35 9.59 -7.58
CA ALA A 22 -3.93 9.27 -7.63
C ALA A 22 -3.58 8.15 -6.64
N ASN A 23 -4.11 8.20 -5.41
CA ASN A 23 -3.88 7.15 -4.42
C ASN A 23 -4.51 5.82 -4.81
N VAL A 24 -5.73 5.82 -5.35
CA VAL A 24 -6.39 4.60 -5.84
C VAL A 24 -5.65 4.01 -7.03
N ALA A 25 -5.20 4.86 -7.95
CA ALA A 25 -4.41 4.45 -9.11
C ALA A 25 -3.04 3.90 -8.70
N ASP A 26 -2.38 4.47 -7.70
CA ASP A 26 -1.11 3.94 -7.20
C ASP A 26 -1.30 2.62 -6.43
N ALA A 27 -2.34 2.54 -5.59
CA ALA A 27 -2.69 1.34 -4.84
C ALA A 27 -3.12 0.15 -5.71
N SER A 28 -3.65 0.39 -6.91
CA SER A 28 -4.07 -0.69 -7.81
C SER A 28 -2.89 -1.53 -8.32
N TYR A 29 -1.67 -0.99 -8.28
CA TYR A 29 -0.42 -1.69 -8.62
C TYR A 29 0.23 -2.41 -7.42
N ALA A 30 -0.39 -2.40 -6.24
CA ALA A 30 0.07 -3.22 -5.12
C ALA A 30 -0.11 -4.71 -5.42
N LEU A 31 0.74 -5.56 -4.83
CA LEU A 31 0.61 -7.02 -4.94
C LEU A 31 -0.55 -7.54 -4.08
N LEU A 32 -1.80 -7.41 -4.53
CA LEU A 32 -2.98 -7.69 -3.69
C LEU A 32 -3.46 -9.15 -3.72
N GLU A 33 -2.91 -9.99 -4.59
CA GLU A 33 -3.23 -11.41 -4.69
C GLU A 33 -3.12 -12.18 -3.35
N PRO A 34 -2.08 -11.98 -2.51
CA PRO A 34 -1.95 -12.64 -1.22
C PRO A 34 -3.11 -12.37 -0.27
N VAL A 35 -3.84 -11.27 -0.44
CA VAL A 35 -5.02 -10.94 0.39
C VAL A 35 -6.17 -11.91 0.13
N PHE A 36 -6.26 -12.47 -1.08
CA PHE A 36 -7.33 -13.41 -1.46
C PHE A 36 -6.87 -14.87 -1.37
N VAL A 37 -5.61 -15.15 -1.70
CA VAL A 37 -5.04 -16.51 -1.66
C VAL A 37 -4.64 -16.93 -0.25
N GLY A 38 -4.29 -15.99 0.63
CA GLY A 38 -3.87 -16.27 2.00
C GLY A 38 -2.41 -16.71 2.15
N VAL A 39 -1.60 -16.60 1.09
CA VAL A 39 -0.20 -17.04 1.04
C VAL A 39 0.67 -15.98 0.36
N ILE A 40 1.86 -15.72 0.90
CA ILE A 40 2.92 -14.94 0.23
C ILE A 40 3.90 -15.93 -0.39
N ILE A 41 4.16 -15.76 -1.68
CA ILE A 41 5.10 -16.59 -2.45
C ILE A 41 6.20 -15.68 -2.97
N ASP A 42 7.45 -16.13 -2.87
CA ASP A 42 8.60 -15.41 -3.42
C ASP A 42 8.66 -15.50 -4.96
N LYS A 43 9.57 -14.74 -5.57
CA LYS A 43 9.80 -14.77 -7.03
C LYS A 43 10.27 -16.14 -7.54
N LYS A 44 10.67 -17.07 -6.67
CA LYS A 44 11.17 -18.42 -6.97
C LYS A 44 10.10 -19.50 -6.72
N GLY A 45 8.88 -19.13 -6.35
CA GLY A 45 7.79 -20.06 -6.07
C GLY A 45 7.81 -20.66 -4.66
N LYS A 46 8.68 -20.19 -3.77
CA LYS A 46 8.73 -20.64 -2.38
C LYS A 46 7.72 -19.86 -1.53
N GLU A 47 6.91 -20.58 -0.78
CA GLU A 47 5.99 -19.99 0.19
C GLU A 47 6.78 -19.38 1.36
N LEU A 48 6.52 -18.11 1.64
CA LEU A 48 7.17 -17.34 2.69
C LEU A 48 6.31 -17.24 3.95
N GLU A 49 5.01 -16.99 3.78
CA GLU A 49 4.03 -16.85 4.87
C GLU A 49 2.69 -17.46 4.43
N LYS A 50 1.95 -18.07 5.37
CA LYS A 50 0.63 -18.69 5.19
C LYS A 50 -0.33 -18.20 6.27
N ASP A 51 -1.62 -18.53 6.13
CA ASP A 51 -2.69 -18.14 7.07
C ASP A 51 -2.77 -16.63 7.27
N LEU A 52 -2.55 -15.89 6.18
CA LEU A 52 -2.55 -14.43 6.17
C LEU A 52 -3.91 -13.85 6.53
N ASN A 53 -3.90 -12.83 7.36
CA ASN A 53 -5.12 -12.17 7.81
C ASN A 53 -5.71 -11.28 6.71
N THR A 54 -7.00 -11.46 6.43
CA THR A 54 -7.73 -10.70 5.41
C THR A 54 -8.20 -9.35 5.97
N GLN A 55 -7.97 -8.28 5.19
CA GLN A 55 -8.61 -6.95 5.09
C GLN A 55 -9.18 -6.17 6.31
N LYS A 56 -9.23 -6.69 7.52
CA LYS A 56 -9.85 -6.03 8.66
C LYS A 56 -8.81 -5.20 9.39
N LEU A 57 -8.68 -3.95 8.97
CA LEU A 57 -8.04 -2.92 9.78
C LEU A 57 -8.94 -2.64 10.99
N GLY A 58 -8.55 -3.12 12.16
CA GLY A 58 -9.27 -2.91 13.42
C GLY A 58 -9.94 -4.15 14.03
N ASP A 59 -10.03 -5.29 13.33
CA ASP A 59 -10.32 -6.55 14.01
C ASP A 59 -9.00 -7.10 14.55
N LYS A 60 -8.90 -7.15 15.88
CA LYS A 60 -7.75 -7.70 16.60
C LYS A 60 -7.54 -9.16 16.22
N HIS A 61 -6.69 -9.39 15.23
CA HIS A 61 -5.82 -10.56 15.21
C HIS A 61 -4.46 -10.04 15.65
N ASP A 62 -4.20 -10.17 16.95
CA ASP A 62 -2.89 -10.01 17.59
C ASP A 62 -2.13 -8.69 17.41
N ASN A 63 -2.83 -7.56 17.17
CA ASN A 63 -2.22 -6.22 16.94
C ASN A 63 -1.27 -6.15 15.74
N GLN A 64 -1.38 -7.07 14.79
CA GLN A 64 -0.51 -7.10 13.61
C GLN A 64 -1.14 -6.36 12.41
N ASN A 65 -0.28 -5.83 11.54
CA ASN A 65 -0.68 -5.25 10.27
C ASN A 65 -1.30 -6.31 9.36
N SER A 66 -2.51 -6.04 8.85
CA SER A 66 -3.14 -6.93 7.87
C SER A 66 -2.31 -7.04 6.59
N THR A 67 -2.46 -8.16 5.87
CA THR A 67 -1.82 -8.37 4.55
C THR A 67 -2.19 -7.29 3.56
N TYR A 68 -3.42 -6.78 3.63
CA TYR A 68 -3.86 -5.65 2.84
C TYR A 68 -3.06 -4.38 3.15
N ALA A 69 -2.88 -4.06 4.43
CA ALA A 69 -2.11 -2.89 4.85
C ALA A 69 -0.62 -3.00 4.48
N ARG A 70 -0.03 -4.20 4.62
CA ARG A 70 1.34 -4.48 4.21
C ARG A 70 1.53 -4.33 2.70
N ALA A 71 0.57 -4.81 1.90
CA ALA A 71 0.56 -4.64 0.45
C ALA A 71 0.56 -3.17 0.02
N ILE A 72 -0.32 -2.37 0.61
CA ILE A 72 -0.40 -0.93 0.31
C ILE A 72 0.86 -0.21 0.77
N GLN A 73 1.42 -0.56 1.94
CA GLN A 73 2.67 -0.01 2.44
C GLN A 73 3.83 -0.29 1.50
N ALA A 74 4.00 -1.54 1.05
CA ALA A 74 5.05 -1.94 0.13
C ALA A 74 4.99 -1.12 -1.16
N ARG A 75 3.77 -0.85 -1.64
CA ARG A 75 3.54 -0.05 -2.86
C ARG A 75 3.83 1.43 -2.65
N PHE A 76 3.20 2.05 -1.64
CA PHE A 76 3.32 3.49 -1.40
C PHE A 76 4.72 3.92 -0.99
N GLU A 77 5.45 3.04 -0.30
CA GLU A 77 6.81 3.30 0.16
C GLU A 77 7.84 2.43 -0.60
N GLN A 78 7.57 2.06 -1.86
CA GLN A 78 8.44 1.15 -2.63
C GLN A 78 9.91 1.58 -2.71
N SER A 79 10.19 2.89 -2.64
CA SER A 79 11.55 3.45 -2.67
C SER A 79 12.20 3.57 -1.28
N LYS A 80 11.48 3.25 -0.20
CA LYS A 80 12.00 3.30 1.16
C LYS A 80 13.12 2.26 1.32
N ILE A 81 14.31 2.73 1.68
CA ILE A 81 15.47 1.88 1.96
C ILE A 81 15.26 1.20 3.32
N ILE A 82 15.31 -0.12 3.32
CA ILE A 82 15.15 -0.95 4.52
C ILE A 82 16.47 -1.53 5.02
N LYS A 83 17.42 -1.75 4.11
CA LYS A 83 18.77 -2.21 4.44
C LYS A 83 19.77 -1.52 3.54
N LYS A 84 20.91 -1.17 4.12
CA LYS A 84 22.09 -0.75 3.38
C LYS A 84 23.17 -1.76 3.68
N ASP A 85 23.63 -2.45 2.66
CA ASP A 85 24.79 -3.31 2.83
C ASP A 85 26.02 -2.41 2.87
N SER A 86 26.75 -2.52 3.99
CA SER A 86 27.98 -1.79 4.21
C SER A 86 29.15 -2.75 4.26
N TYR A 87 30.19 -2.45 3.49
CA TYR A 87 31.48 -3.10 3.62
C TYR A 87 32.38 -2.18 4.44
N CYS A 88 32.71 -2.61 5.66
CA CYS A 88 33.64 -1.89 6.52
C CYS A 88 35.03 -2.47 6.30
N ILE A 89 36.01 -1.61 6.05
CA ILE A 89 37.40 -2.03 5.91
C ILE A 89 37.92 -2.31 7.33
N PRO A 90 38.33 -3.55 7.66
CA PRO A 90 39.02 -3.79 8.93
C PRO A 90 40.31 -2.94 8.91
N PHE A 91 40.62 -2.21 10.00
CA PHE A 91 41.76 -1.29 10.17
C PHE A 91 41.54 0.21 9.88
N VAL A 92 40.43 0.62 9.27
CA VAL A 92 40.02 2.03 9.23
C VAL A 92 38.55 2.12 9.64
N ASP A 93 38.15 3.13 10.41
CA ASP A 93 36.75 3.35 10.83
C ASP A 93 35.88 3.88 9.65
N THR A 94 36.04 3.29 8.47
CA THR A 94 35.41 3.70 7.22
C THR A 94 34.59 2.53 6.66
N CYS A 95 33.29 2.77 6.50
CA CYS A 95 32.37 1.83 5.87
C CYS A 95 31.85 2.39 4.54
N PHE A 96 31.81 1.54 3.51
CA PHE A 96 31.29 1.85 2.19
C PHE A 96 29.93 1.20 2.00
N PHE A 97 28.92 1.99 1.63
CA PHE A 97 27.60 1.48 1.26
C PHE A 97 27.57 1.23 -0.25
N TYR A 98 27.30 -0.01 -0.67
CA TYR A 98 27.33 -0.36 -2.10
C TYR A 98 26.01 -0.95 -2.60
N ASN A 99 25.13 -1.43 -1.71
CA ASN A 99 23.78 -1.86 -2.08
C ASN A 99 22.73 -1.28 -1.13
N GLU A 100 21.64 -0.79 -1.70
CA GLU A 100 20.44 -0.39 -0.96
C GLU A 100 19.30 -1.32 -1.32
N ILE A 101 18.73 -1.98 -0.31
CA ILE A 101 17.53 -2.80 -0.47
C ILE A 101 16.35 -1.91 -0.10
N THR A 102 15.45 -1.70 -1.05
CA THR A 102 14.20 -0.96 -0.83
C THR A 102 13.02 -1.91 -0.57
N LEU A 103 11.83 -1.37 -0.30
CA LEU A 103 10.62 -2.19 -0.23
C LEU A 103 10.25 -2.82 -1.57
N ASP A 104 10.56 -2.20 -2.71
CA ASP A 104 10.40 -2.78 -4.06
C ASP A 104 9.01 -3.37 -4.33
N ASN A 105 7.95 -2.76 -3.77
CA ASN A 105 6.57 -3.28 -3.82
C ASN A 105 6.44 -4.75 -3.35
N ASP A 106 7.37 -5.23 -2.52
CA ASP A 106 7.47 -6.59 -2.03
C ASP A 106 6.91 -6.66 -0.60
N ILE A 107 5.77 -7.35 -0.46
CA ILE A 107 5.04 -7.46 0.81
C ILE A 107 5.85 -8.18 1.88
N SER A 108 6.69 -9.14 1.47
CA SER A 108 7.53 -9.89 2.41
C SER A 108 8.55 -9.00 3.12
N ARG A 109 8.81 -7.81 2.60
CA ARG A 109 9.72 -6.81 3.16
C ARG A 109 9.05 -5.85 4.15
N VAL A 110 7.73 -5.90 4.29
CA VAL A 110 6.99 -5.15 5.30
C VAL A 110 6.68 -6.10 6.45
N GLY A 111 7.24 -5.85 7.63
CA GLY A 111 7.00 -6.65 8.82
C GLY A 111 5.57 -6.56 9.33
N LEU A 112 5.13 -7.61 10.05
CA LEU A 112 3.81 -7.68 10.68
C LEU A 112 3.57 -6.56 11.70
N ASN A 113 4.64 -6.06 12.34
CA ASN A 113 4.56 -4.99 13.35
C ASN A 113 5.24 -3.69 12.91
N ASP A 114 5.56 -3.56 11.62
CA ASP A 114 6.21 -2.35 11.10
C ASP A 114 5.30 -1.13 11.25
N THR A 115 5.91 0.03 11.52
CA THR A 115 5.18 1.29 11.50
C THR A 115 4.76 1.64 10.07
N LEU A 116 3.45 1.68 9.84
CA LEU A 116 2.87 2.08 8.56
C LEU A 116 2.90 3.60 8.38
N SER A 117 3.02 4.06 7.13
CA SER A 117 2.96 5.50 6.85
C SER A 117 1.53 6.02 7.04
N LYS A 118 1.41 7.33 7.33
CA LYS A 118 0.12 8.01 7.46
C LYS A 118 -0.74 7.81 6.20
N ARG A 119 -0.13 7.91 5.01
CA ARG A 119 -0.78 7.67 3.72
C ARG A 119 -1.40 6.27 3.63
N THR A 120 -0.65 5.24 4.01
CA THR A 120 -1.15 3.86 4.05
C THR A 120 -2.32 3.73 5.01
N ILE A 121 -2.16 4.20 6.25
CA ILE A 121 -3.19 4.12 7.29
C ILE A 121 -4.48 4.80 6.85
N GLU A 122 -4.40 6.02 6.32
CA GLU A 122 -5.57 6.77 5.84
C GLU A 122 -6.26 6.07 4.66
N PHE A 123 -5.46 5.51 3.73
CA PHE A 123 -5.98 4.79 2.58
C PHE A 123 -6.72 3.51 2.98
N VAL A 124 -6.10 2.63 3.77
CA VAL A 124 -6.70 1.34 4.12
C VAL A 124 -7.87 1.45 5.11
N ASN A 125 -7.92 2.53 5.90
CA ASN A 125 -9.09 2.86 6.71
C ASN A 125 -10.29 3.22 5.82
N ARG A 126 -10.06 4.01 4.78
CA ARG A 126 -11.11 4.54 3.90
C ARG A 126 -11.54 3.56 2.81
N PHE A 127 -10.60 3.00 2.07
CA PHE A 127 -10.86 2.16 0.93
C PHE A 127 -10.85 0.70 1.35
N ARG A 128 -11.96 0.01 1.10
CA ARG A 128 -12.06 -1.43 1.26
C ARG A 128 -11.77 -2.09 -0.08
N LEU A 129 -10.80 -2.97 -0.12
CA LEU A 129 -10.56 -3.80 -1.30
C LEU A 129 -11.74 -4.77 -1.50
N LEU A 130 -12.38 -4.79 -2.67
CA LEU A 130 -13.49 -5.71 -2.94
C LEU A 130 -13.05 -6.88 -3.79
N LYS A 131 -12.30 -6.58 -4.85
CA LYS A 131 -11.85 -7.57 -5.82
C LYS A 131 -10.49 -7.16 -6.35
N HIS A 132 -9.64 -8.14 -6.55
CA HIS A 132 -8.43 -8.02 -7.35
C HIS A 132 -8.47 -9.08 -8.44
N GLN A 133 -8.08 -8.68 -9.64
CA GLN A 133 -7.72 -9.56 -10.72
C GLN A 133 -6.22 -9.36 -10.96
N PRO A 134 -5.40 -10.39 -10.72
CA PRO A 134 -3.97 -10.32 -10.98
C PRO A 134 -3.72 -10.18 -12.47
N ASN A 135 -2.50 -9.78 -12.82
CA ASN A 135 -2.14 -9.54 -14.22
C ASN A 135 -2.28 -10.83 -15.05
N THR A 136 -3.13 -10.79 -16.06
CA THR A 136 -3.33 -11.92 -16.99
C THR A 136 -2.25 -11.94 -18.06
N THR A 137 -2.19 -13.01 -18.85
CA THR A 137 -1.29 -13.13 -20.01
C THR A 137 -1.49 -12.02 -21.05
N SER A 138 -2.67 -11.38 -21.06
CA SER A 138 -2.97 -10.20 -21.87
C SER A 138 -2.46 -8.88 -21.30
N GLY A 139 -1.79 -8.88 -20.15
CA GLY A 139 -1.28 -7.67 -19.49
C GLY A 139 -2.36 -6.82 -18.81
N PHE A 140 -3.55 -7.40 -18.57
CA PHE A 140 -4.64 -6.72 -17.90
C PHE A 140 -4.71 -7.13 -16.42
N SER A 141 -4.78 -6.13 -15.54
CA SER A 141 -5.10 -6.29 -14.13
C SER A 141 -6.16 -5.26 -13.74
N ALA A 142 -6.97 -5.61 -12.75
CA ALA A 142 -8.03 -4.73 -12.27
C ALA A 142 -8.19 -4.88 -10.77
N THR A 143 -8.32 -3.77 -10.07
CA THR A 143 -8.55 -3.74 -8.63
C THR A 143 -9.74 -2.84 -8.34
N LEU A 144 -10.73 -3.37 -7.63
CA LEU A 144 -11.92 -2.65 -7.23
C LEU A 144 -11.83 -2.30 -5.74
N PHE A 145 -11.89 -1.00 -5.45
CA PHE A 145 -11.97 -0.47 -4.09
C PHE A 145 -13.33 0.16 -3.84
N TYR A 146 -13.91 -0.14 -2.67
CA TYR A 146 -15.09 0.53 -2.14
C TYR A 146 -14.66 1.67 -1.22
N ASP A 147 -15.03 2.91 -1.57
CA ASP A 147 -14.84 4.05 -0.69
C ASP A 147 -15.87 4.02 0.44
N LYS A 148 -15.41 3.84 1.68
CA LYS A 148 -16.27 3.85 2.87
C LYS A 148 -16.75 5.25 3.24
N ARG A 149 -16.20 6.32 2.66
CA ARG A 149 -16.78 7.66 2.86
C ARG A 149 -18.18 7.63 2.27
N ARG A 150 -19.20 7.84 3.11
CA ARG A 150 -20.57 8.07 2.65
C ARG A 150 -20.53 9.26 1.70
N VAL A 151 -20.65 9.00 0.40
CA VAL A 151 -21.05 10.03 -0.55
C VAL A 151 -22.50 10.35 -0.22
N CYS A 152 -22.70 11.29 0.69
CA CYS A 152 -23.99 11.98 0.83
C CYS A 152 -24.10 12.90 -0.39
N LEU A 153 -24.42 12.31 -1.55
CA LEU A 153 -25.07 13.05 -2.62
C LEU A 153 -26.45 13.41 -2.07
N LYS A 154 -26.52 14.56 -1.39
CA LYS A 154 -27.78 15.29 -1.31
C LYS A 154 -28.07 15.77 -2.72
N VAL A 155 -28.82 14.97 -3.46
CA VAL A 155 -29.61 15.42 -4.62
C VAL A 155 -30.80 16.19 -4.10
#